data_AF-A0A951DRA3-F1
#
_entry.id   AF-A0A951DRA3-F1
#
_cell.length_a   1.000
_cell.length_b   1.000
_cell.length_c   1.000
_cell.angle_alpha   90.00
_cell.angle_beta   90.00
_cell.angle_gamma   90.00
#
_symmetry.space_group_name_H-M   'P 1'
#
loop_
_entity.id
_entity.type
_entity.pdbx_description
1 polymer ?
#
loop_
_entity_poly.entity_id
_entity_poly.type
_entity_poly.pdbx_seq_one_letter_code
_entity_poly.pdbx_strand_id
1 'polypeptide(L)'
;GDGLIGGVGHSSLKEFNPSNGSMIANIDTGGAGRSDELAYGDVHGGRILIANPDEPTTAFVSLVDTRSHTIIGKVFYDEPAHSGLPAPGHGFNTNFGGTQNGLEQPAFLDGRFYLNVPATIQNPGGEIDVFDSDAARIVNILPLQTCGGTGLAIGPRDDLLVECTDSFRVIDLSGHQEARANELGGADEIWFNPGDGRVYFPLPANATLRPGFIGGLGVFDAVRNQSLGLTELAGSQGEHSIAVSATSGKVFIPISDNPDNGAGGVAMMHTARQSDRSGD
;
A
#
# COMPACT_ATOMS: atom_id res chain seq x y z
N GLY A 1 -1.56 3.68 10.41
CA GLY A 1 -1.55 4.74 11.43
C GLY A 1 -2.73 4.51 12.36
N ASP A 2 -3.52 5.56 12.63
CA ASP A 2 -4.77 5.42 13.37
C ASP A 2 -5.98 5.41 12.41
N GLY A 3 -6.80 4.36 12.47
CA GLY A 3 -8.16 4.34 11.91
C GLY A 3 -9.18 4.59 13.02
N LEU A 4 -10.10 5.55 12.84
CA LEU A 4 -10.95 6.03 13.93
C LEU A 4 -12.42 5.69 13.71
N ILE A 5 -12.98 4.90 14.64
CA ILE A 5 -14.44 4.72 14.75
C ILE A 5 -15.02 5.90 15.54
N GLY A 6 -15.89 6.70 14.91
CA GLY A 6 -16.65 7.76 15.58
C GLY A 6 -16.07 9.17 15.49
N GLY A 7 -15.07 9.43 14.65
CA GLY A 7 -14.69 10.78 14.22
C GLY A 7 -14.03 11.68 15.28
N VAL A 8 -13.40 11.10 16.32
CA VAL A 8 -12.63 11.87 17.32
C VAL A 8 -11.20 11.36 17.35
N GLY A 9 -10.28 12.11 16.73
CA GLY A 9 -8.84 11.89 16.77
C GLY A 9 -8.11 12.67 15.67
N HIS A 10 -6.78 12.58 15.66
CA HIS A 10 -5.91 13.20 14.66
C HIS A 10 -5.13 12.12 13.94
N SER A 11 -4.98 12.26 12.62
CA SER A 11 -4.20 11.32 11.81
C SER A 11 -2.75 11.30 12.31
N SER A 12 -2.27 10.14 12.75
CA SER A 12 -0.94 10.03 13.37
C SER A 12 -0.16 8.78 12.94
N LEU A 13 1.17 8.90 13.04
CA LEU A 13 2.11 7.79 12.99
C LEU A 13 2.65 7.54 14.41
N LYS A 14 2.42 6.33 14.93
CA LYS A 14 2.93 5.92 16.23
C LYS A 14 4.02 4.87 16.07
N GLU A 15 5.11 5.08 16.79
CA GLU A 15 6.24 4.15 16.81
C GLU A 15 6.31 3.46 18.17
N PHE A 16 6.53 2.15 18.16
CA PHE A 16 6.61 1.33 19.37
C PHE A 16 7.88 0.48 19.37
N ASN A 17 8.45 0.31 20.54
CA ASN A 17 9.56 -0.62 20.75
C ASN A 17 9.03 -2.06 20.70
N PRO A 18 9.50 -2.91 19.77
CA PRO A 18 8.95 -4.26 19.60
C PRO A 18 9.30 -5.22 20.76
N SER A 19 10.29 -4.90 21.59
CA SER A 19 10.73 -5.77 22.69
C SER A 19 9.87 -5.64 23.95
N ASN A 20 9.30 -4.46 24.19
CA ASN A 20 8.56 -4.16 25.43
C ASN A 20 7.21 -3.45 25.18
N GLY A 21 6.88 -3.12 23.92
CA GLY A 21 5.65 -2.44 23.55
C GLY A 21 5.57 -0.97 23.95
N SER A 22 6.65 -0.35 24.45
CA SER A 22 6.62 1.06 24.83
C SER A 22 6.55 1.96 23.61
N MET A 23 5.67 2.96 23.62
CA MET A 23 5.62 3.99 22.57
C MET A 23 6.90 4.83 22.59
N ILE A 24 7.55 4.94 21.44
CA ILE A 24 8.78 5.72 21.21
C ILE A 24 8.39 7.13 20.74
N ALA A 25 7.47 7.22 19.79
CA ALA A 25 7.03 8.47 19.20
C ALA A 25 5.54 8.44 18.86
N ASN A 26 4.92 9.63 18.88
CA ASN A 26 3.58 9.88 18.37
C ASN A 26 3.64 11.13 17.50
N ILE A 27 3.63 10.93 16.19
CA ILE A 27 3.87 11.96 15.19
C ILE A 27 2.52 12.34 14.59
N ASP A 28 2.05 13.54 14.91
CA ASP A 28 0.83 14.11 14.34
C ASP A 28 1.06 14.48 12.87
N THR A 29 0.33 13.82 11.97
CA THR A 29 0.37 14.11 10.53
C THR A 29 -0.44 15.34 10.14
N GLY A 30 -1.10 16.01 11.09
CA GLY A 30 -1.89 17.22 10.90
C GLY A 30 -3.23 16.98 10.19
N GLY A 31 -3.65 15.73 10.07
CA GLY A 31 -4.93 15.33 9.49
C GLY A 31 -6.02 15.18 10.56
N ALA A 32 -7.26 15.31 10.13
CA ALA A 32 -8.46 15.11 10.96
C ALA A 32 -9.13 13.74 10.71
N GLY A 33 -8.69 13.01 9.69
CA GLY A 33 -9.20 11.70 9.31
C GLY A 33 -8.39 10.54 9.89
N ARG A 34 -8.04 9.61 9.00
CA ARG A 34 -7.21 8.43 9.27
C ARG A 34 -5.82 8.59 8.65
N SER A 35 -4.80 8.10 9.36
CA SER A 35 -3.55 7.68 8.72
C SER A 35 -3.62 6.18 8.45
N ASP A 36 -3.47 5.81 7.19
CA ASP A 36 -3.83 4.48 6.71
C ASP A 36 -2.58 3.61 6.52
N GLU A 37 -2.23 3.40 5.25
CA GLU A 37 -1.10 2.61 4.80
C GLU A 37 0.24 3.34 4.89
N LEU A 38 1.33 2.57 5.07
CA LEU A 38 2.68 3.12 5.15
C LEU A 38 3.75 2.18 4.63
N ALA A 39 4.87 2.74 4.19
CA ALA A 39 6.07 2.01 3.80
C ALA A 39 7.29 2.57 4.51
N TYR A 40 8.16 1.67 4.96
CA TYR A 40 9.48 2.02 5.46
C TYR A 40 10.54 1.85 4.36
N GLY A 41 11.40 2.85 4.22
CA GLY A 41 12.58 2.80 3.37
C GLY A 41 13.86 2.93 4.18
N ASP A 42 14.79 2.00 3.99
CA ASP A 42 16.14 2.09 4.56
C ASP A 42 17.01 3.03 3.73
N VAL A 43 16.78 4.33 3.92
CA VAL A 43 17.49 5.40 3.25
C VAL A 43 17.67 6.56 4.21
N HIS A 44 18.86 7.18 4.21
CA HIS A 44 19.20 8.30 5.09
C HIS A 44 18.94 8.03 6.58
N GLY A 45 19.12 6.78 7.02
CA GLY A 45 18.86 6.35 8.40
C GLY A 45 17.40 6.04 8.71
N GLY A 46 16.55 5.96 7.68
CA GLY A 46 15.17 5.50 7.73
C GLY A 46 14.17 6.59 7.37
N ARG A 47 13.30 6.29 6.41
CA ARG A 47 12.19 7.12 5.97
C ARG A 47 10.88 6.34 6.04
N ILE A 48 9.79 7.04 6.31
CA ILE A 48 8.44 6.48 6.17
C ILE A 48 7.63 7.41 5.26
N LEU A 49 6.98 6.83 4.26
CA LEU A 49 5.85 7.46 3.59
C LEU A 49 4.56 6.89 4.20
N ILE A 50 3.67 7.76 4.66
CA ILE A 50 2.37 7.37 5.23
C ILE A 50 1.24 8.12 4.51
N ALA A 51 0.18 7.38 4.19
CA ALA A 51 -1.02 7.87 3.53
C ALA A 51 -2.05 8.42 4.52
N ASN A 52 -2.72 9.49 4.12
CA ASN A 52 -3.83 10.14 4.81
C ASN A 52 -5.00 10.31 3.83
N PRO A 53 -5.76 9.22 3.55
CA PRO A 53 -6.72 9.21 2.45
C PRO A 53 -8.08 9.83 2.77
N ASP A 54 -8.54 9.73 4.02
CA ASP A 54 -9.92 10.09 4.43
C ASP A 54 -9.98 11.47 5.12
N GLU A 55 -9.40 12.47 4.47
CA GLU A 55 -9.25 13.81 5.05
C GLU A 55 -10.37 14.76 4.57
N PRO A 56 -10.96 15.60 5.45
CA PRO A 56 -12.14 16.40 5.09
C PRO A 56 -11.95 17.42 3.95
N THR A 57 -10.70 17.81 3.67
CA THR A 57 -10.38 18.81 2.63
C THR A 57 -9.71 18.17 1.44
N THR A 58 -8.60 17.47 1.65
CA THR A 58 -7.85 16.80 0.58
C THR A 58 -7.01 15.68 1.18
N ALA A 59 -6.93 14.56 0.46
CA ALA A 59 -6.02 13.47 0.79
C ALA A 59 -4.56 13.93 0.65
N PHE A 60 -3.68 13.40 1.50
CA PHE A 60 -2.27 13.72 1.43
C PHE A 60 -1.39 12.55 1.86
N VAL A 61 -0.10 12.66 1.56
CA VAL A 61 0.92 11.79 2.15
C VAL A 61 1.88 12.62 2.99
N SER A 62 2.40 12.02 4.06
CA SER A 62 3.47 12.60 4.88
C SER A 62 4.77 11.79 4.72
N LEU A 63 5.88 12.48 4.49
CA LEU A 63 7.22 11.90 4.54
C LEU A 63 7.85 12.18 5.91
N VAL A 64 8.27 11.12 6.59
CA VAL A 64 8.78 11.16 7.97
C VAL A 64 10.23 10.70 8.02
N ASP A 65 11.09 11.47 8.70
CA ASP A 65 12.43 11.03 9.11
C ASP A 65 12.32 10.26 10.43
N THR A 66 12.72 8.99 10.42
CA THR A 66 12.59 8.09 11.57
C THR A 66 13.60 8.36 12.69
N ARG A 67 14.71 9.06 12.41
CA ARG A 67 15.73 9.39 13.43
C ARG A 67 15.33 10.60 14.24
N SER A 68 14.74 11.61 13.58
CA SER A 68 14.24 12.81 14.26
C SER A 68 12.79 12.69 14.70
N HIS A 69 12.06 11.67 14.24
CA HIS A 69 10.62 11.50 14.43
C HIS A 69 9.82 12.73 13.99
N THR A 70 10.19 13.30 12.84
CA THR A 70 9.57 14.53 12.31
C THR A 70 9.12 14.34 10.88
N ILE A 71 8.02 15.02 10.53
CA ILE A 71 7.59 15.18 9.15
C ILE A 71 8.56 16.13 8.43
N ILE A 72 9.16 15.65 7.36
CA ILE A 72 10.10 16.41 6.52
C ILE A 72 9.45 16.94 5.24
N GLY A 73 8.21 16.51 4.95
CA GLY A 73 7.36 17.16 3.97
C GLY A 73 6.02 16.45 3.78
N LYS A 74 5.13 17.08 3.01
CA LYS A 74 3.82 16.54 2.65
C LYS A 74 3.50 16.81 1.18
N VAL A 75 2.67 15.96 0.59
CA VAL A 75 2.09 16.18 -0.74
C VAL A 75 0.58 16.07 -0.61
N PHE A 76 -0.13 17.15 -0.92
CA PHE A 76 -1.59 17.23 -0.95
C PHE A 76 -2.07 17.05 -2.39
N TYR A 77 -3.10 16.22 -2.61
CA TYR A 77 -3.52 15.85 -3.97
C TYR A 77 -4.38 16.92 -4.66
N ASP A 78 -5.13 17.75 -3.92
CA ASP A 78 -5.99 18.80 -4.51
C ASP A 78 -5.36 20.22 -4.50
N GLU A 79 -4.15 20.39 -3.95
CA GLU A 79 -3.47 21.69 -3.96
C GLU A 79 -2.74 21.95 -5.29
N PRO A 80 -2.64 23.21 -5.76
CA PRO A 80 -1.83 23.55 -6.92
C PRO A 80 -0.36 23.14 -6.71
N ALA A 81 0.18 22.32 -7.62
CA ALA A 81 1.55 21.82 -7.60
C ALA A 81 2.60 22.85 -7.13
N HIS A 82 3.27 22.60 -6.01
CA HIS A 82 4.37 23.47 -5.55
C HIS A 82 5.68 23.27 -6.32
N SER A 83 5.73 22.31 -7.25
CA SER A 83 6.92 22.05 -8.08
C SER A 83 6.61 21.48 -9.48
N GLY A 84 5.39 21.66 -9.99
CA GLY A 84 4.98 21.12 -11.30
C GLY A 84 4.65 19.61 -11.31
N LEU A 85 4.85 18.93 -10.18
CA LEU A 85 4.27 17.61 -9.89
C LEU A 85 3.68 17.59 -8.47
N PRO A 86 2.52 16.92 -8.30
CA PRO A 86 1.74 16.43 -9.42
C PRO A 86 1.12 17.61 -10.19
N ALA A 87 0.82 17.48 -11.49
CA ALA A 87 0.44 18.62 -12.34
C ALA A 87 -0.73 19.44 -11.71
N PRO A 88 -0.84 20.76 -11.95
CA PRO A 88 -2.00 21.52 -11.48
C PRO A 88 -3.31 20.82 -11.90
N GLY A 89 -4.15 20.49 -10.91
CA GLY A 89 -5.36 19.71 -11.14
C GLY A 89 -5.17 18.19 -11.13
N HIS A 90 -4.06 17.66 -10.59
CA HIS A 90 -3.91 16.25 -10.18
C HIS A 90 -4.76 15.88 -8.97
N GLY A 91 -5.95 16.45 -8.98
CA GLY A 91 -6.93 16.30 -7.93
C GLY A 91 -7.31 14.85 -7.77
N PHE A 92 -7.67 14.56 -6.54
CA PHE A 92 -8.25 13.30 -6.17
C PHE A 92 -9.58 13.12 -6.93
N ASN A 93 -9.71 12.02 -7.68
CA ASN A 93 -10.89 11.80 -8.51
C ASN A 93 -11.95 11.01 -7.74
N THR A 94 -12.93 11.73 -7.20
CA THR A 94 -14.09 11.17 -6.50
C THR A 94 -15.10 10.48 -7.44
N ASN A 95 -14.83 10.33 -8.74
CA ASN A 95 -15.77 9.75 -9.71
C ASN A 95 -15.88 8.22 -9.66
N PHE A 96 -15.13 7.51 -8.81
CA PHE A 96 -15.53 6.16 -8.41
C PHE A 96 -16.69 6.28 -7.44
N GLY A 97 -17.92 6.20 -7.97
CA GLY A 97 -19.13 6.22 -7.16
C GLY A 97 -19.15 5.08 -6.15
N GLY A 98 -18.80 5.39 -4.90
CA GLY A 98 -18.83 4.47 -3.74
C GLY A 98 -17.44 4.15 -3.20
N THR A 99 -17.28 4.26 -1.87
CA THR A 99 -16.23 3.76 -0.92
C THR A 99 -14.74 3.65 -1.34
N GLN A 100 -14.32 3.97 -2.56
CA GLN A 100 -12.95 3.86 -3.06
C GLN A 100 -12.30 5.25 -3.14
N ASN A 101 -12.33 5.97 -2.03
CA ASN A 101 -11.49 7.13 -1.81
C ASN A 101 -10.22 6.62 -1.12
N GLY A 102 -9.06 6.64 -1.78
CA GLY A 102 -7.86 6.02 -1.23
C GLY A 102 -6.55 6.61 -1.71
N LEU A 103 -5.59 6.59 -0.82
CA LEU A 103 -4.16 6.60 -1.07
C LEU A 103 -3.71 5.31 -0.42
N GLU A 104 -3.43 4.31 -1.23
CA GLU A 104 -3.43 2.91 -0.79
C GLU A 104 -2.02 2.48 -0.42
N GLN A 105 -1.74 1.18 -0.48
CA GLN A 105 -0.49 0.62 0.03
C GLN A 105 0.73 1.22 -0.71
N PRO A 106 1.68 1.84 0.01
CA PRO A 106 2.95 2.24 -0.56
C PRO A 106 3.99 1.11 -0.44
N ALA A 107 5.05 1.21 -1.24
CA ALA A 107 6.21 0.35 -1.21
C ALA A 107 7.50 1.15 -1.41
N PHE A 108 8.64 0.62 -0.99
CA PHE A 108 9.94 1.30 -1.13
C PHE A 108 10.93 0.47 -1.93
N LEU A 109 11.60 1.12 -2.89
CA LEU A 109 12.69 0.55 -3.68
C LEU A 109 13.69 1.63 -4.10
N ASP A 110 14.98 1.36 -3.91
CA ASP A 110 16.10 2.16 -4.43
C ASP A 110 15.94 3.69 -4.24
N GLY A 111 15.64 4.11 -3.00
CA GLY A 111 15.55 5.53 -2.65
C GLY A 111 14.26 6.21 -3.10
N ARG A 112 13.25 5.44 -3.52
CA ARG A 112 11.94 5.95 -3.92
C ARG A 112 10.83 5.20 -3.21
N PHE A 113 9.76 5.94 -2.91
CA PHE A 113 8.50 5.33 -2.55
C PHE A 113 7.60 5.27 -3.77
N TYR A 114 6.82 4.21 -3.85
CA TYR A 114 5.81 3.97 -4.86
C TYR A 114 4.48 3.88 -4.11
N LEU A 115 3.46 4.58 -4.57
CA LEU A 115 2.15 4.60 -3.93
C LEU A 115 1.11 4.18 -4.96
N ASN A 116 0.29 3.19 -4.63
CA ASN A 116 -0.83 2.82 -5.48
C ASN A 116 -1.99 3.79 -5.23
N VAL A 117 -2.44 4.45 -6.29
CA VAL A 117 -3.50 5.45 -6.24
C VAL A 117 -4.68 4.92 -7.07
N PRO A 118 -5.85 4.68 -6.45
CA PRO A 118 -7.02 4.15 -7.13
C PRO A 118 -7.46 4.98 -8.33
N ALA A 119 -7.38 6.31 -8.21
CA ALA A 119 -7.84 7.23 -9.23
C ALA A 119 -7.34 8.66 -9.03
N THR A 120 -6.97 9.31 -10.14
CA THR A 120 -6.83 10.77 -10.21
C THR A 120 -7.61 11.33 -11.40
N ILE A 121 -7.67 12.65 -11.50
CA ILE A 121 -8.40 13.31 -12.60
C ILE A 121 -7.78 12.94 -13.95
N GLN A 122 -6.45 12.85 -14.01
CA GLN A 122 -5.68 12.53 -15.21
C GLN A 122 -5.71 11.03 -15.50
N ASN A 123 -5.67 10.21 -14.45
CA ASN A 123 -5.65 8.76 -14.56
C ASN A 123 -6.84 8.17 -13.79
N PRO A 124 -8.06 8.26 -14.36
CA PRO A 124 -9.29 7.73 -13.75
C PRO A 124 -9.31 6.19 -13.68
N GLY A 125 -8.29 5.51 -14.19
CA GLY A 125 -8.09 4.08 -14.05
C GLY A 125 -7.17 3.66 -12.90
N GLY A 126 -6.59 4.65 -12.21
CA GLY A 126 -5.54 4.51 -11.21
C GLY A 126 -4.16 4.81 -11.75
N GLU A 127 -3.19 4.95 -10.86
CA GLU A 127 -1.78 5.19 -11.18
C GLU A 127 -0.86 4.76 -10.02
N ILE A 128 0.43 4.60 -10.31
CA ILE A 128 1.46 4.53 -9.29
C ILE A 128 2.20 5.86 -9.24
N ASP A 129 2.12 6.53 -8.10
CA ASP A 129 2.88 7.74 -7.84
C ASP A 129 4.25 7.40 -7.25
N VAL A 130 5.30 7.95 -7.86
CA VAL A 130 6.68 7.73 -7.42
C VAL A 130 7.16 8.96 -6.68
N PHE A 131 7.52 8.80 -5.41
CA PHE A 131 8.00 9.86 -4.55
C PHE A 131 9.52 9.80 -4.36
N ASP A 132 10.12 10.97 -4.29
CA ASP A 132 11.49 11.16 -3.80
C ASP A 132 11.52 10.88 -2.28
N SER A 133 12.52 10.15 -1.80
CA SER A 133 12.61 9.80 -0.37
C SER A 133 13.22 10.89 0.51
N ASP A 134 13.75 11.95 -0.09
CA ASP A 134 14.32 13.12 0.61
C ASP A 134 13.47 14.39 0.47
N ALA A 135 12.64 14.46 -0.58
CA ALA A 135 11.73 15.56 -0.82
C ALA A 135 10.30 15.04 -0.91
N ALA A 136 9.36 15.68 -0.21
CA ALA A 136 7.94 15.38 -0.39
C ALA A 136 7.44 15.94 -1.74
N ARG A 137 7.75 15.21 -2.81
CA ARG A 137 7.34 15.52 -4.18
C ARG A 137 7.19 14.22 -4.98
N ILE A 138 6.20 14.21 -5.86
CA ILE A 138 6.07 13.20 -6.89
C ILE A 138 7.11 13.49 -7.97
N VAL A 139 7.88 12.48 -8.38
CA VAL A 139 8.94 12.58 -9.38
C VAL A 139 8.64 11.82 -10.66
N ASN A 140 7.68 10.91 -10.61
CA ASN A 140 7.18 10.18 -11.76
C ASN A 140 5.77 9.65 -11.47
N ILE A 141 5.01 9.39 -12.53
CA ILE A 141 3.66 8.83 -12.48
C ILE A 141 3.61 7.66 -13.46
N LEU A 142 3.17 6.48 -13.01
CA LEU A 142 2.96 5.32 -13.87
C LEU A 142 1.44 5.10 -14.03
N PRO A 143 0.83 5.54 -15.13
CA PRO A 143 -0.62 5.49 -15.29
C PRO A 143 -1.13 4.05 -15.46
N LEU A 144 -2.26 3.73 -14.83
CA LEU A 144 -2.95 2.46 -14.92
C LEU A 144 -4.33 2.67 -15.59
N GLN A 145 -4.75 1.74 -16.45
CA GLN A 145 -5.96 1.95 -17.27
C GLN A 145 -7.28 1.55 -16.60
N THR A 146 -7.37 0.35 -16.08
CA THR A 146 -8.58 -0.18 -15.43
C THR A 146 -8.14 -0.95 -14.21
N CYS A 147 -7.50 -0.26 -13.27
CA CYS A 147 -6.96 -0.87 -12.07
C CYS A 147 -7.84 -0.58 -10.85
N GLY A 148 -8.04 0.70 -10.51
CA GLY A 148 -8.63 1.06 -9.21
C GLY A 148 -7.78 0.45 -8.09
N GLY A 149 -6.46 0.69 -8.16
CA GLY A 149 -5.47 -0.09 -7.43
C GLY A 149 -5.53 0.08 -5.91
N THR A 150 -5.17 -0.98 -5.20
CA THR A 150 -5.20 -1.09 -3.73
C THR A 150 -3.80 -1.49 -3.22
N GLY A 151 -3.54 -2.78 -3.05
CA GLY A 151 -2.29 -3.33 -2.54
C GLY A 151 -1.11 -3.13 -3.49
N LEU A 152 0.08 -3.00 -2.92
CA LEU A 152 1.34 -2.81 -3.64
C LEU A 152 2.50 -3.47 -2.90
N ALA A 153 3.35 -4.15 -3.64
CA ALA A 153 4.63 -4.64 -3.13
C ALA A 153 5.73 -4.53 -4.19
N ILE A 154 6.97 -4.59 -3.76
CA ILE A 154 8.13 -4.73 -4.66
C ILE A 154 8.41 -6.22 -4.84
N GLY A 155 8.51 -6.65 -6.08
CA GLY A 155 8.80 -8.03 -6.45
C GLY A 155 10.30 -8.32 -6.59
N PRO A 156 10.65 -9.57 -6.93
CA PRO A 156 12.02 -10.06 -6.93
C PRO A 156 12.90 -9.52 -8.08
N ARG A 157 12.32 -8.83 -9.06
CA ARG A 157 13.02 -8.29 -10.23
C ARG A 157 13.02 -6.76 -10.26
N ASP A 158 12.89 -6.13 -9.09
CA ASP A 158 12.70 -4.69 -8.97
C ASP A 158 11.43 -4.22 -9.72
N ASP A 159 10.44 -5.09 -9.81
CA ASP A 159 9.12 -4.87 -10.41
C ASP A 159 8.07 -4.52 -9.35
N LEU A 160 6.98 -3.88 -9.78
CA LEU A 160 5.83 -3.54 -8.97
C LEU A 160 4.80 -4.66 -9.07
N LEU A 161 4.43 -5.19 -7.92
CA LEU A 161 3.36 -6.16 -7.74
C LEU A 161 2.12 -5.36 -7.37
N VAL A 162 1.20 -5.21 -8.32
CA VAL A 162 0.09 -4.25 -8.24
C VAL A 162 -1.22 -5.00 -8.15
N GLU A 163 -1.93 -4.79 -7.05
CA GLU A 163 -3.30 -5.26 -6.90
C GLU A 163 -4.26 -4.25 -7.54
N CYS A 164 -5.15 -4.77 -8.38
CA CYS A 164 -6.22 -4.03 -9.01
C CYS A 164 -7.58 -4.64 -8.65
N THR A 165 -8.63 -3.84 -8.80
CA THR A 165 -10.02 -4.29 -8.69
C THR A 165 -10.34 -5.41 -9.70
N ASP A 166 -9.69 -5.43 -10.87
CA ASP A 166 -9.99 -6.36 -11.98
C ASP A 166 -9.05 -7.58 -12.09
N SER A 167 -7.86 -7.52 -11.48
CA SER A 167 -6.76 -8.47 -11.69
C SER A 167 -5.60 -8.21 -10.74
N PHE A 168 -4.64 -9.14 -10.67
CA PHE A 168 -3.29 -8.86 -10.19
C PHE A 168 -2.34 -8.61 -11.37
N ARG A 169 -1.39 -7.69 -11.22
CA ARG A 169 -0.46 -7.30 -12.30
C ARG A 169 0.97 -7.20 -11.78
N VAL A 170 1.92 -7.58 -12.65
CA VAL A 170 3.34 -7.29 -12.47
C VAL A 170 3.72 -6.22 -13.48
N ILE A 171 4.26 -5.10 -13.01
CA ILE A 171 4.56 -3.91 -13.81
C ILE A 171 6.00 -3.50 -13.55
N ASP A 172 6.79 -3.31 -14.60
CA ASP A 172 8.16 -2.80 -14.43
C ASP A 172 8.18 -1.30 -14.05
N LEU A 173 9.36 -0.78 -13.71
CA LEU A 173 9.51 0.62 -13.31
C LEU A 173 9.32 1.64 -14.46
N SER A 174 9.17 1.16 -15.71
CA SER A 174 8.79 1.97 -16.86
C SER A 174 7.27 2.05 -17.07
N GLY A 175 6.50 1.27 -16.31
CA GLY A 175 5.05 1.15 -16.45
C GLY A 175 4.62 0.04 -17.43
N HIS A 176 5.54 -0.80 -17.91
CA HIS A 176 5.20 -1.92 -18.78
C HIS A 176 4.69 -3.11 -17.96
N GLN A 177 3.50 -3.62 -18.31
CA GLN A 177 2.93 -4.81 -17.66
C GLN A 177 3.63 -6.09 -18.14
N GLU A 178 4.41 -6.71 -17.27
CA GLU A 178 5.14 -7.95 -17.53
C GLU A 178 4.25 -9.20 -17.38
N ALA A 179 3.29 -9.16 -16.46
CA ALA A 179 2.37 -10.26 -16.21
C ALA A 179 1.02 -9.78 -15.68
N ARG A 180 0.01 -10.65 -15.82
CA ARG A 180 -1.35 -10.43 -15.31
C ARG A 180 -1.97 -11.77 -14.93
N ALA A 181 -2.59 -11.82 -13.75
CA ALA A 181 -3.42 -12.94 -13.29
C ALA A 181 -4.86 -12.44 -13.10
N ASN A 182 -5.76 -12.85 -13.98
CA ASN A 182 -7.16 -12.37 -14.01
C ASN A 182 -8.03 -12.99 -12.92
N GLU A 183 -7.60 -14.11 -12.35
CA GLU A 183 -8.27 -14.83 -11.27
C GLU A 183 -7.91 -14.30 -9.88
N LEU A 184 -6.81 -13.54 -9.79
CA LEU A 184 -6.40 -12.75 -8.63
C LEU A 184 -6.90 -11.32 -8.79
N GLY A 185 -6.69 -10.44 -7.80
CA GLY A 185 -7.31 -9.11 -7.77
C GLY A 185 -8.36 -8.98 -6.67
N GLY A 186 -8.62 -7.71 -6.33
CA GLY A 186 -9.62 -7.29 -5.34
C GLY A 186 -9.26 -7.53 -3.87
N ALA A 187 -8.00 -7.85 -3.55
CA ALA A 187 -7.48 -7.72 -2.19
C ALA A 187 -7.30 -6.24 -1.83
N ASP A 188 -7.35 -5.92 -0.53
CA ASP A 188 -7.04 -4.57 -0.06
C ASP A 188 -5.51 -4.40 0.04
N GLU A 189 -4.86 -5.18 0.89
CA GLU A 189 -3.40 -5.26 0.98
C GLU A 189 -2.83 -6.51 0.31
N ILE A 190 -1.56 -6.47 -0.08
CA ILE A 190 -0.79 -7.65 -0.50
C ILE A 190 0.55 -7.74 0.20
N TRP A 191 1.13 -8.95 0.23
CA TRP A 191 2.45 -9.16 0.82
C TRP A 191 3.34 -10.01 -0.08
N PHE A 192 4.47 -9.44 -0.52
CA PHE A 192 5.55 -10.20 -1.13
C PHE A 192 6.45 -10.83 -0.08
N ASN A 193 6.62 -12.14 -0.15
CA ASN A 193 7.51 -12.90 0.72
C ASN A 193 8.83 -13.23 -0.01
N PRO A 194 9.96 -12.60 0.35
CA PRO A 194 11.25 -12.92 -0.27
C PRO A 194 11.77 -14.32 0.12
N GLY A 195 11.22 -14.95 1.17
CA GLY A 195 11.64 -16.28 1.62
C GLY A 195 11.30 -17.41 0.63
N ASP A 196 10.23 -17.24 -0.16
CA ASP A 196 9.79 -18.22 -1.15
C ASP A 196 9.47 -17.61 -2.52
N GLY A 197 9.59 -16.28 -2.67
CA GLY A 197 9.38 -15.58 -3.92
C GLY A 197 7.91 -15.47 -4.32
N ARG A 198 6.99 -15.50 -3.36
CA ARG A 198 5.54 -15.48 -3.61
C ARG A 198 4.87 -14.22 -3.08
N VAL A 199 3.77 -13.84 -3.74
CA VAL A 199 2.85 -12.79 -3.29
C VAL A 199 1.61 -13.45 -2.71
N TYR A 200 1.12 -12.90 -1.61
CA TYR A 200 -0.02 -13.41 -0.86
C TYR A 200 -1.11 -12.35 -0.79
N PHE A 201 -2.35 -12.79 -0.96
CA PHE A 201 -3.53 -11.95 -1.10
C PHE A 201 -4.58 -12.38 -0.07
N PRO A 202 -4.88 -11.59 0.96
CA PRO A 202 -6.05 -11.80 1.80
C PRO A 202 -7.29 -11.46 0.95
N LEU A 203 -8.17 -12.44 0.76
CA LEU A 203 -9.32 -12.28 -0.12
C LEU A 203 -10.60 -12.35 0.71
N PRO A 204 -11.37 -11.26 0.81
CA PRO A 204 -12.59 -11.27 1.59
C PRO A 204 -13.67 -12.15 0.95
N ALA A 205 -14.61 -12.61 1.78
CA ALA A 205 -15.81 -13.29 1.31
C ALA A 205 -16.60 -12.40 0.32
N ASN A 206 -17.14 -13.01 -0.73
CA ASN A 206 -17.83 -12.32 -1.83
C ASN A 206 -17.02 -11.19 -2.48
N ALA A 207 -15.69 -11.28 -2.50
CA ALA A 207 -14.84 -10.38 -3.26
C ALA A 207 -15.41 -10.13 -4.68
N THR A 208 -15.36 -8.90 -5.18
CA THR A 208 -16.04 -8.47 -6.42
C THR A 208 -15.76 -9.38 -7.62
N LEU A 209 -14.54 -9.90 -7.75
CA LEU A 209 -14.14 -10.80 -8.83
C LEU A 209 -14.63 -12.24 -8.67
N ARG A 210 -15.09 -12.60 -7.47
CA ARG A 210 -15.45 -13.97 -7.09
C ARG A 210 -16.74 -13.99 -6.25
N PRO A 211 -17.91 -13.65 -6.84
CA PRO A 211 -19.18 -13.77 -6.14
C PRO A 211 -19.42 -15.18 -5.60
N GLY A 212 -19.79 -15.32 -4.33
CA GLY A 212 -19.98 -16.61 -3.67
C GLY A 212 -18.71 -17.26 -3.14
N PHE A 213 -17.54 -16.64 -3.31
CA PHE A 213 -16.31 -17.08 -2.64
C PHE A 213 -16.42 -16.87 -1.13
N ILE A 214 -16.05 -17.87 -0.34
CA ILE A 214 -16.27 -17.84 1.12
C ILE A 214 -15.21 -17.04 1.89
N GLY A 215 -14.21 -16.49 1.19
CA GLY A 215 -13.02 -15.88 1.79
C GLY A 215 -11.82 -16.81 1.73
N GLY A 216 -10.61 -16.25 1.73
CA GLY A 216 -9.40 -17.07 1.69
C GLY A 216 -8.12 -16.35 1.30
N LEU A 217 -7.23 -17.12 0.68
CA LEU A 217 -5.88 -16.71 0.33
C LEU A 217 -5.59 -16.96 -1.15
N GLY A 218 -5.19 -15.91 -1.87
CA GLY A 218 -4.56 -16.02 -3.18
C GLY A 218 -3.05 -16.17 -3.05
N VAL A 219 -2.42 -16.87 -3.99
CA VAL A 219 -0.96 -17.00 -4.06
C VAL A 219 -0.46 -16.86 -5.50
N PHE A 220 0.54 -16.01 -5.70
CA PHE A 220 1.23 -15.83 -6.98
C PHE A 220 2.72 -16.10 -6.83
N ASP A 221 3.31 -16.90 -7.71
CA ASP A 221 4.77 -17.07 -7.84
C ASP A 221 5.35 -15.91 -8.65
N ALA A 222 5.93 -14.93 -7.93
CA ALA A 222 6.49 -13.74 -8.55
C ALA A 222 7.78 -14.03 -9.33
N VAL A 223 8.50 -15.10 -8.96
CA VAL A 223 9.73 -15.50 -9.67
C VAL A 223 9.39 -16.05 -11.05
N ARG A 224 8.29 -16.82 -11.16
CA ARG A 224 7.85 -17.44 -12.41
C ARG A 224 6.77 -16.66 -13.16
N ASN A 225 6.25 -15.58 -12.57
CA ASN A 225 5.07 -14.86 -13.06
C ASN A 225 3.87 -15.78 -13.29
N GLN A 226 3.58 -16.61 -12.30
CA GLN A 226 2.54 -17.63 -12.41
C GLN A 226 1.65 -17.64 -11.17
N SER A 227 0.34 -17.56 -11.38
CA SER A 227 -0.63 -17.81 -10.31
C SER A 227 -0.55 -19.26 -9.82
N LEU A 228 -0.51 -19.43 -8.51
CA LEU A 228 -0.57 -20.74 -7.86
C LEU A 228 -1.99 -21.08 -7.39
N GLY A 229 -2.94 -20.16 -7.62
CA GLY A 229 -4.36 -20.34 -7.36
C GLY A 229 -4.83 -19.74 -6.04
N LEU A 230 -6.01 -20.20 -5.64
CA LEU A 230 -6.77 -19.71 -4.49
C LEU A 230 -7.00 -20.85 -3.51
N THR A 231 -6.92 -20.56 -2.22
CA THR A 231 -7.29 -21.49 -1.15
C THR A 231 -8.36 -20.86 -0.29
N GLU A 232 -9.50 -21.52 -0.18
CA GLU A 232 -10.58 -21.11 0.73
C GLU A 232 -10.15 -21.32 2.18
N LEU A 233 -10.49 -20.35 3.04
CA LEU A 233 -10.31 -20.46 4.48
C LEU A 233 -11.69 -20.53 5.12
N ALA A 234 -12.11 -21.72 5.55
CA ALA A 234 -13.47 -21.90 6.07
C ALA A 234 -13.71 -21.05 7.32
N GLY A 235 -14.75 -20.23 7.29
CA GLY A 235 -15.15 -19.37 8.41
C GLY A 235 -14.30 -18.10 8.59
N SER A 236 -13.44 -17.78 7.62
CA SER A 236 -12.79 -16.47 7.59
C SER A 236 -13.78 -15.40 7.09
N GLN A 237 -13.75 -14.24 7.74
CA GLN A 237 -14.45 -13.03 7.33
C GLN A 237 -13.55 -11.83 7.64
N GLY A 238 -13.70 -10.77 6.85
CA GLY A 238 -12.99 -9.51 7.05
C GLY A 238 -11.48 -9.58 6.78
N GLU A 239 -11.03 -10.47 5.89
CA GLU A 239 -9.65 -10.52 5.44
C GLU A 239 -9.31 -9.23 4.70
N HIS A 240 -8.51 -8.38 5.34
CA HIS A 240 -8.17 -7.04 4.86
C HIS A 240 -6.65 -6.90 4.69
N SER A 241 -5.91 -7.31 5.71
CA SER A 241 -4.46 -7.17 5.79
C SER A 241 -3.75 -8.51 5.84
N ILE A 242 -2.45 -8.51 5.51
CA ILE A 242 -1.67 -9.75 5.47
C ILE A 242 -0.21 -9.52 5.83
N ALA A 243 0.40 -10.49 6.51
CA ALA A 243 1.84 -10.54 6.70
C ALA A 243 2.37 -11.96 6.57
N VAL A 244 3.60 -12.09 6.05
CA VAL A 244 4.25 -13.40 5.92
C VAL A 244 5.66 -13.36 6.51
N SER A 245 5.97 -14.33 7.35
CA SER A 245 7.33 -14.52 7.86
C SER A 245 8.23 -15.13 6.79
N ALA A 246 9.24 -14.38 6.33
CA ALA A 246 10.21 -14.87 5.35
C ALA A 246 11.07 -16.04 5.84
N THR A 247 11.21 -16.23 7.15
CA THR A 247 12.02 -17.32 7.71
C THR A 247 11.22 -18.60 7.90
N SER A 248 9.95 -18.49 8.32
CA SER A 248 9.13 -19.67 8.62
C SER A 248 8.08 -19.99 7.54
N GLY A 249 7.84 -19.08 6.59
CA GLY A 249 6.76 -19.20 5.60
C GLY A 249 5.36 -19.15 6.22
N LYS A 250 5.22 -18.65 7.45
CA LYS A 250 3.93 -18.55 8.13
C LYS A 250 3.20 -17.31 7.65
N VAL A 251 1.96 -17.49 7.23
CA VAL A 251 1.05 -16.44 6.77
C VAL A 251 0.12 -16.06 7.93
N PHE A 252 -0.03 -14.76 8.15
CA PHE A 252 -0.87 -14.17 9.18
C PHE A 252 -1.91 -13.28 8.50
N ILE A 253 -3.18 -13.56 8.73
CA ILE A 253 -4.32 -12.80 8.20
C ILE A 253 -5.22 -12.50 9.41
N PRO A 254 -5.42 -11.23 9.79
CA PRO A 254 -6.42 -10.86 10.77
C PRO A 254 -7.79 -11.19 10.22
N ILE A 255 -8.57 -11.92 11.01
CA ILE A 255 -9.96 -12.23 10.70
C ILE A 255 -10.84 -11.50 11.71
N SER A 256 -11.88 -10.83 11.24
CA SER A 256 -12.89 -10.23 12.10
C SER A 256 -14.09 -11.17 12.24
N ASP A 257 -14.82 -11.04 13.33
CA ASP A 257 -16.14 -11.67 13.51
C ASP A 257 -17.28 -10.81 12.94
N ASN A 258 -16.95 -9.68 12.33
CA ASN A 258 -17.89 -8.74 11.73
C ASN A 258 -17.53 -8.46 10.25
N PRO A 259 -18.37 -8.87 9.30
CA PRO A 259 -18.09 -8.74 7.86
C PRO A 259 -17.96 -7.29 7.38
N ASP A 260 -18.47 -6.31 8.13
CA ASP A 260 -18.52 -4.90 7.71
C ASP A 260 -17.38 -4.04 8.28
N ASN A 261 -16.50 -4.60 9.10
CA ASN A 261 -15.38 -3.85 9.69
C ASN A 261 -14.05 -4.57 9.43
N GLY A 262 -13.23 -4.00 8.55
CA GLY A 262 -11.78 -4.25 8.43
C GLY A 262 -11.01 -3.84 9.69
N ALA A 263 -11.45 -4.29 10.87
CA ALA A 263 -10.98 -3.83 12.17
C ALA A 263 -9.66 -4.48 12.62
N GLY A 264 -9.00 -5.25 11.75
CA GLY A 264 -7.73 -5.92 12.04
C GLY A 264 -6.69 -5.58 10.98
N GLY A 265 -5.71 -4.76 11.34
CA GLY A 265 -4.49 -4.55 10.56
C GLY A 265 -3.36 -5.43 11.09
N VAL A 266 -2.62 -6.09 10.21
CA VAL A 266 -1.31 -6.65 10.52
C VAL A 266 -0.27 -5.95 9.66
N ALA A 267 0.59 -5.18 10.30
CA ALA A 267 1.80 -4.70 9.66
C ALA A 267 2.97 -5.50 10.23
N MET A 268 3.70 -6.21 9.36
CA MET A 268 5.08 -6.57 9.67
C MET A 268 5.99 -5.63 8.89
N MET A 269 7.04 -5.14 9.52
CA MET A 269 8.07 -4.37 8.83
C MET A 269 9.36 -5.17 8.90
N HIS A 270 9.94 -5.45 7.74
CA HIS A 270 11.30 -5.92 7.62
C HIS A 270 12.09 -4.79 6.94
N THR A 271 13.37 -4.63 7.29
CA THR A 271 14.24 -3.69 6.57
C THR A 271 14.25 -4.07 5.09
N ALA A 272 13.76 -3.20 4.22
CA ALA A 272 13.87 -3.37 2.77
C ALA A 272 15.35 -3.50 2.41
N ARG A 273 15.71 -4.43 1.53
CA ARG A 273 17.08 -4.55 1.06
C ARG A 273 17.41 -3.30 0.25
N GLN A 274 18.41 -2.51 0.66
CA GLN A 274 19.17 -1.73 -0.32
C GLN A 274 19.76 -2.72 -1.31
N SER A 275 19.56 -2.49 -2.61
CA SER A 275 20.40 -3.15 -3.60
C SER A 275 21.82 -2.58 -3.39
N ASP A 276 22.68 -3.35 -2.73
CA ASP A 276 24.12 -3.07 -2.68
C ASP A 276 24.67 -3.23 -4.11
N ARG A 277 24.47 -2.23 -4.97
CA ARG A 277 25.28 -2.07 -6.18
C ARG A 277 26.59 -1.39 -5.79
N SER A 278 27.37 -2.07 -4.96
CA SER A 278 28.80 -1.82 -4.85
C SER A 278 29.53 -3.16 -4.97
N GLY A 279 30.04 -3.44 -6.17
CA GLY A 279 30.78 -4.65 -6.46
C GLY A 279 31.02 -4.85 -7.95
N ASP A 280 32.11 -4.23 -8.43
CA ASP A 280 32.92 -4.48 -9.64
C ASP A 280 32.28 -4.56 -11.03
#